data_AF-A0A1E4Y1D6-F1
#
_entry.id   AF-A0A1E4Y1D6-F1
#
_cell.length_a   1.000
_cell.length_b   1.000
_cell.length_c   1.000
_cell.angle_alpha   90.00
_cell.angle_beta   90.00
_cell.angle_gamma   90.00
#
_symmetry.space_group_name_H-M   'P 1'
#
loop_
_entity.id
_entity.type
_entity.pdbx_description
1 polymer ?
#
loop_
_entity_poly.entity_id
_entity_poly.type
_entity_poly.pdbx_seq_one_letter_code
_entity_poly.pdbx_strand_id
1 'polypeptide(L)'
;MRGFIFSLLFLIASAVPVLCDDAQPAPPAETTADMQSMKDFLHANADCREFNDSCSYCVVTDGQAECSTPQIACVKKAYQCTARSGK
;
A
#
# COMPACT_ATOMS: atom_id res chain seq x y z
N MET A 1 -44.76 61.14 2.10
CA MET A 1 -44.78 60.02 3.07
C MET A 1 -43.85 58.95 2.50
N ARG A 2 -42.62 58.83 3.02
CA ARG A 2 -42.23 57.81 4.03
C ARG A 2 -42.73 56.43 3.60
N GLY A 3 -41.93 55.45 3.20
CA GLY A 3 -40.49 55.27 3.25
C GLY A 3 -40.25 53.76 3.05
N PHE A 4 -39.14 53.42 2.40
CA PHE A 4 -38.34 52.23 2.68
C PHE A 4 -39.07 50.98 3.23
N ILE A 5 -39.56 50.11 2.35
CA ILE A 5 -39.75 48.69 2.71
C ILE A 5 -38.43 47.99 2.41
N PHE A 6 -37.52 48.16 3.37
CA PHE A 6 -36.24 47.49 3.48
C PHE A 6 -36.42 45.97 3.47
N SER A 7 -35.61 45.33 2.62
CA SER A 7 -34.83 44.14 2.96
C SER A 7 -35.39 43.24 4.06
N LEU A 8 -36.21 42.26 3.68
CA LEU A 8 -36.23 41.01 4.43
C LEU A 8 -34.95 40.25 4.10
N LEU A 9 -33.98 40.47 4.99
CA LEU A 9 -32.69 39.82 5.09
C LEU A 9 -32.85 38.29 5.01
N PHE A 10 -32.45 37.72 3.88
CA PHE A 10 -31.94 36.35 3.81
C PHE A 10 -30.63 36.32 4.61
N LEU A 11 -30.72 36.05 5.91
CA LEU A 11 -29.57 35.71 6.77
C LEU A 11 -29.86 34.42 7.51
N ILE A 12 -29.91 33.32 6.76
CA ILE A 12 -29.57 32.01 7.28
C ILE A 12 -28.18 31.69 6.75
N ALA A 13 -27.18 32.30 7.39
CA ALA A 13 -25.81 31.85 7.28
C ALA A 13 -25.74 30.48 7.97
N SER A 14 -25.85 29.43 7.17
CA SER A 14 -25.56 28.06 7.60
C SER A 14 -24.07 27.96 7.92
N ALA A 15 -23.71 28.21 9.17
CA ALA A 15 -22.43 27.78 9.70
C ALA A 15 -22.49 26.26 9.89
N VAL A 16 -22.23 25.50 8.82
CA VAL A 16 -21.78 24.12 8.97
C VAL A 16 -20.35 24.20 9.47
N PRO A 17 -20.04 23.77 10.71
CA PRO A 17 -18.67 23.60 11.11
C PRO A 17 -18.11 22.47 10.24
N VAL A 18 -17.37 22.83 9.21
CA VAL A 18 -16.45 21.91 8.55
C VAL A 18 -15.35 21.68 9.58
N LEU A 19 -15.51 20.66 10.43
CA LEU A 19 -14.37 20.04 11.09
C LEU A 19 -13.55 19.42 9.96
N CYS A 20 -12.60 20.18 9.43
CA CYS A 20 -11.43 19.59 8.80
C CYS A 20 -10.72 18.86 9.93
N ASP A 21 -11.03 17.58 10.07
CA ASP A 21 -10.21 16.65 10.83
C ASP A 21 -8.89 16.54 10.05
N ASP A 22 -7.95 17.45 10.33
CA ASP A 22 -6.53 17.37 9.95
C ASP A 22 -5.84 16.20 10.70
N ALA A 23 -6.58 15.13 10.99
CA ALA A 23 -5.98 13.86 11.33
C ALA A 23 -5.32 13.34 10.07
N GLN A 24 -4.08 13.77 9.89
CA GLN A 24 -3.14 13.12 9.00
C GLN A 24 -3.26 11.62 9.30
N PRO A 25 -3.68 10.78 8.32
CA PRO A 25 -3.77 9.34 8.53
C PRO A 25 -2.45 8.91 9.13
N ALA A 26 -2.51 8.29 10.31
CA ALA A 26 -1.32 7.75 10.95
C ALA A 26 -0.59 6.95 9.85
N PRO A 27 0.72 7.20 9.62
CA PRO A 27 1.46 6.43 8.64
C PRO A 27 1.16 4.96 8.94
N PRO A 28 0.82 4.14 7.92
CA PRO A 28 0.56 2.73 8.14
C PRO A 28 1.66 2.23 9.04
N ALA A 29 1.31 1.61 10.16
CA ALA A 29 2.31 1.03 11.04
C ALA A 29 3.16 0.15 10.13
N GLU A 30 4.37 0.61 9.83
CA GLU A 30 5.33 -0.18 9.10
C GLU A 30 5.68 -1.28 10.08
N THR A 31 4.87 -2.33 10.08
CA THR A 31 5.34 -3.64 10.43
C THR A 31 6.44 -3.90 9.41
N THR A 32 7.64 -3.45 9.76
CA THR A 32 8.87 -4.16 9.42
C THR A 32 8.72 -5.53 10.08
N ALA A 33 7.79 -6.34 9.58
CA ALA A 33 7.84 -7.77 9.70
C ALA A 33 9.27 -8.10 9.33
N ASP A 34 9.99 -8.78 10.21
CA ASP A 34 11.38 -9.16 10.00
C ASP A 34 11.48 -9.89 8.66
N MET A 35 11.78 -9.12 7.61
CA MET A 35 11.62 -9.53 6.25
C MET A 35 12.94 -10.14 5.87
N GLN A 36 13.00 -11.47 5.88
CA GLN A 36 14.17 -12.21 5.46
C GLN A 36 14.68 -11.65 4.13
N SER A 37 15.99 -11.40 4.05
CA SER A 37 16.64 -10.96 2.82
C SER A 37 16.44 -11.99 1.71
N MET A 38 16.24 -11.51 0.47
CA MET A 38 16.11 -12.39 -0.70
C MET A 38 17.31 -13.33 -0.84
N LYS A 39 18.53 -12.84 -0.56
CA LYS A 39 19.74 -13.65 -0.61
C LYS A 39 19.68 -14.82 0.38
N ASP A 40 19.24 -14.54 1.61
CA ASP A 40 19.18 -15.55 2.67
C ASP A 40 18.06 -16.56 2.38
N PHE A 41 16.94 -16.10 1.83
CA PHE A 41 15.85 -16.97 1.36
C PHE A 41 16.33 -17.94 0.26
N LEU A 42 17.03 -17.43 -0.76
CA LEU A 42 17.57 -18.25 -1.85
C LEU A 42 18.64 -19.23 -1.35
N HIS A 43 19.48 -18.81 -0.40
CA HIS A 43 20.45 -19.70 0.22
C HIS A 43 19.76 -20.85 1.00
N ALA A 44 18.67 -20.55 1.72
CA ALA A 44 17.90 -21.56 2.44
C ALA A 44 17.03 -22.46 1.54
N ASN A 45 16.71 -22.01 0.32
CA ASN A 45 15.85 -22.71 -0.65
C ASN A 45 16.55 -22.84 -2.00
N ALA A 46 17.70 -23.52 -2.02
CA ALA A 46 18.55 -23.64 -3.21
C ALA A 46 17.88 -24.38 -4.39
N ASP A 47 16.81 -25.13 -4.14
CA ASP A 47 16.00 -25.83 -5.15
C ASP A 47 14.85 -24.97 -5.72
N CYS A 48 14.62 -23.79 -5.17
CA CYS A 48 13.52 -22.92 -5.58
C CYS A 48 13.80 -22.25 -6.93
N ARG A 49 12.85 -22.36 -7.87
CA ARG A 49 12.94 -21.78 -9.22
C ARG A 49 12.00 -20.60 -9.42
N GLU A 50 10.91 -20.54 -8.68
CA GLU A 50 9.99 -19.40 -8.68
C GLU A 50 9.56 -19.10 -7.25
N PHE A 51 9.50 -17.82 -6.91
CA PHE A 51 9.07 -17.36 -5.60
C PHE A 51 8.41 -15.98 -5.67
N ASN A 52 7.65 -15.64 -4.64
CA ASN A 52 7.07 -14.29 -4.52
C ASN A 52 6.93 -13.86 -3.05
N ASP A 53 6.75 -12.57 -2.83
CA ASP A 53 6.46 -11.96 -1.53
C ASP A 53 5.09 -11.25 -1.51
N SER A 54 4.15 -11.71 -2.36
CA SER A 54 2.87 -11.05 -2.67
C SER A 54 2.97 -9.72 -3.44
N CYS A 55 4.15 -9.14 -3.62
CA CYS A 55 4.36 -7.89 -4.35
C CYS A 55 5.29 -8.05 -5.56
N SER A 56 6.24 -8.96 -5.44
CA SER A 56 7.28 -9.27 -6.41
C SER A 56 7.10 -10.72 -6.84
N TYR A 57 7.13 -10.97 -8.14
CA TYR A 57 7.08 -12.31 -8.72
C TYR A 57 8.41 -12.57 -9.39
N CYS A 58 9.15 -13.56 -8.90
CA CYS A 58 10.54 -13.80 -9.24
C CYS A 58 10.74 -15.20 -9.84
N VAL A 59 11.58 -15.27 -10.87
CA VAL A 59 12.10 -16.51 -11.45
C VAL A 59 13.61 -16.56 -11.22
N VAL A 60 14.14 -17.73 -10.87
CA VAL A 60 15.58 -17.94 -10.67
C VAL A 60 16.19 -18.55 -11.93
N THR A 61 17.04 -17.77 -12.59
CA THR A 61 17.80 -18.13 -13.80
C THR A 61 19.28 -17.94 -13.51
N ASP A 62 20.09 -18.99 -13.73
CA ASP A 62 21.54 -18.97 -13.50
C ASP A 62 21.96 -18.43 -12.11
N GLY A 63 21.17 -18.75 -11.08
CA GLY A 63 21.42 -18.33 -9.70
C GLY A 63 21.04 -16.87 -9.39
N GLN A 64 20.48 -16.15 -10.36
CA GLN A 64 19.98 -14.79 -10.19
C GLN A 64 18.45 -14.76 -10.21
N ALA A 65 17.86 -13.94 -9.36
CA ALA A 65 16.42 -13.73 -9.32
C ALA A 65 16.04 -12.58 -10.27
N GLU A 66 15.26 -12.90 -11.29
CA GLU A 66 14.61 -11.93 -12.17
C GLU A 66 13.19 -11.70 -11.68
N CYS A 67 12.90 -10.49 -11.23
CA CYS A 67 11.64 -10.16 -10.57
C CYS A 67 10.83 -9.11 -11.33
N SER A 68 9.51 -9.26 -11.30
CA SER A 68 8.55 -8.23 -11.71
C SER A 68 7.74 -7.75 -10.51
N THR A 69 7.41 -6.46 -10.48
CA THR A 69 6.55 -5.85 -9.46
C THR A 69 5.33 -5.24 -10.17
N PRO A 70 4.25 -6.01 -10.41
CA PRO A 70 3.05 -5.44 -10.99
C PRO A 70 2.56 -4.28 -10.11
N GLN A 71 2.22 -3.14 -10.71
CA GLN A 71 1.77 -1.92 -10.01
C GLN A 71 0.38 -2.11 -9.39
N ILE A 72 0.30 -2.97 -8.38
CA ILE A 72 -0.92 -3.30 -7.63
C ILE A 72 -0.77 -2.81 -6.19
N ALA A 73 -1.90 -2.55 -5.53
CA ALA A 73 -1.92 -2.35 -4.08
C ALA A 73 -1.63 -3.69 -3.39
N CYS A 74 -0.36 -4.00 -3.16
CA CYS A 74 0.07 -5.21 -2.47
C CYS A 74 0.61 -4.88 -1.07
N VAL A 75 0.47 -5.83 -0.16
CA VAL A 75 1.15 -5.82 1.14
C VAL A 75 2.24 -6.87 1.08
N LYS A 76 3.48 -6.44 1.28
CA LYS A 76 4.65 -7.32 1.22
C LYS A 76 4.57 -8.38 2.32
N LYS A 77 4.85 -9.64 1.98
CA LYS A 77 4.83 -10.79 2.88
C LYS A 77 6.20 -11.46 2.91
N ALA A 78 6.36 -12.49 3.74
CA ALA A 78 7.54 -13.35 3.65
C ALA A 78 7.61 -14.04 2.27
N TYR A 79 8.82 -14.23 1.77
CA TYR A 79 9.06 -14.96 0.51
C TYR A 79 8.49 -16.38 0.58
N GLN A 80 7.83 -16.80 -0.48
CA GLN A 80 7.25 -18.13 -0.64
C GLN A 80 7.72 -18.75 -1.95
N CYS A 81 8.27 -19.96 -1.88
CA CYS A 81 8.64 -20.72 -3.06
C CYS A 81 7.38 -21.32 -3.71
N THR A 82 7.12 -20.98 -4.97
CA THR A 82 5.96 -21.46 -5.74
C THR A 82 6.30 -22.58 -6.70
N ALA A 83 7.55 -22.68 -7.15
CA ALA A 83 8.03 -23.78 -7.99
C ALA A 83 9.43 -24.24 -7.57
N ARG A 84 9.67 -25.55 -7.59
CA ARG A 84 10.95 -26.19 -7.24
C ARG A 84 11.49 -27.01 -8.40
N SER A 85 12.81 -27.12 -8.50
CA SER A 85 13.46 -27.94 -9.51
C SER A 85 13.12 -29.43 -9.28
N GLY A 86 12.48 -30.08 -10.24
CA GLY A 86 12.14 -31.51 -10.18
C GLY A 86 10.70 -31.86 -9.80
N LYS A 87 9.79 -30.89 -9.79
CA LYS A 87 8.35 -31.12 -9.60
C LYS A 87 7.53 -30.50 -10.73
#